data_AF-A0A7V8XMU5-F1
#
_entry.id   AF-A0A7V8XMU5-F1
#
_cell.length_a   1.000
_cell.length_b   1.000
_cell.length_c   1.000
_cell.angle_alpha   90.00
_cell.angle_beta   90.00
_cell.angle_gamma   90.00
#
_symmetry.space_group_name_H-M   'P 1'
#
loop_
_entity.id
_entity.type
_entity.pdbx_description
1 polymer ?
#
loop_
_entity_poly.entity_id
_entity_poly.type
_entity_poly.pdbx_seq_one_letter_code
_entity_poly.pdbx_strand_id
1 'polypeptide(L)'
;MAVVLLPGLLASEVGGQREFELDATTVGAALRALPVAGLVLDETGAVRPLVHVYVDGERERDLDAPLAPSATIRIVAAIAGGSYDRSKMVPMRLGGWANLTIVVGHLVALGWAWTAFRWVDIEVEMRELADQSAALPYLLTLLVAAFFLIFGLYGLSAAGDLRRLPLLRPVLGFIAVVYLLRATLLGGIQDVLAGDVKQVMFAAIALLIGLCYASGFRTLSKQKRMDTARPEPSS
;
A
#
# COMPACT_ATOMS: atom_id res chain seq x y z
N MET A 1 40.67 -18.63 5.61
CA MET A 1 39.76 -17.78 4.81
C MET A 1 38.35 -18.37 4.83
N ALA A 2 37.41 -17.60 5.37
CA ALA A 2 35.98 -17.88 5.38
C ALA A 2 35.27 -16.86 4.47
N VAL A 3 34.17 -17.26 3.85
CA VAL A 3 33.39 -16.39 2.95
C VAL A 3 32.14 -15.94 3.67
N VAL A 4 31.94 -14.63 3.81
CA VAL A 4 30.74 -14.06 4.43
C VAL A 4 29.81 -13.47 3.38
N LEU A 5 28.56 -13.96 3.37
CA LEU A 5 27.50 -13.53 2.47
C LEU A 5 26.56 -12.55 3.17
N LEU A 6 26.55 -11.30 2.70
CA LEU A 6 25.67 -10.24 3.19
C LEU A 6 24.28 -10.25 2.50
N PRO A 7 23.20 -9.98 3.26
CA PRO A 7 21.90 -9.69 2.70
C PRO A 7 21.91 -8.32 2.00
N GLY A 8 21.02 -8.12 1.03
CA GLY A 8 21.04 -6.94 0.14
C GLY A 8 21.02 -5.59 0.86
N LEU A 9 20.33 -5.46 2.00
CA LEU A 9 20.30 -4.23 2.80
C LEU A 9 21.63 -3.94 3.51
N LEU A 10 22.36 -4.98 3.95
CA LEU A 10 23.69 -4.76 4.52
C LEU A 10 24.72 -4.52 3.41
N ALA A 11 24.53 -5.17 2.25
CA ALA A 11 25.37 -4.94 1.08
C ALA A 11 25.25 -3.50 0.55
N SER A 12 24.07 -2.86 0.60
CA SER A 12 23.91 -1.46 0.13
C SER A 12 24.71 -0.45 0.95
N GLU A 13 24.96 -0.74 2.23
CA GLU A 13 25.81 0.10 3.09
C GLU A 13 27.30 0.00 2.75
N VAL A 14 27.68 -1.01 1.94
CA VAL A 14 29.06 -1.27 1.49
C VAL A 14 29.17 -1.28 -0.04
N GLY A 15 28.46 -0.37 -0.70
CA GLY A 15 28.57 -0.17 -2.15
C GLY A 15 28.01 -1.33 -2.99
N GLY A 16 27.15 -2.17 -2.40
CA GLY A 16 26.50 -3.30 -3.06
C GLY A 16 27.31 -4.61 -3.04
N GLN A 17 28.48 -4.64 -2.40
CA GLN A 17 29.28 -5.86 -2.27
C GLN A 17 28.58 -6.87 -1.35
N ARG A 18 28.38 -8.10 -1.84
CA ARG A 18 27.62 -9.15 -1.13
C ARG A 18 28.49 -10.23 -0.53
N GLU A 19 29.72 -10.36 -0.99
CA GLU A 19 30.63 -11.44 -0.60
C GLU A 19 31.93 -10.83 -0.07
N PHE A 20 32.35 -11.29 1.09
CA PHE A 20 33.56 -10.86 1.77
C PHE A 20 34.40 -12.08 2.12
N GLU A 21 35.59 -12.16 1.55
CA GLU A 21 36.60 -13.13 1.95
C GLU A 21 37.38 -12.57 3.13
N LEU A 22 37.28 -13.24 4.28
CA LEU A 22 37.88 -12.79 5.52
C LEU A 22 38.80 -13.86 6.09
N ASP A 23 39.93 -13.44 6.65
CA ASP A 23 40.80 -14.34 7.40
C ASP A 23 40.39 -14.33 8.87
N ALA A 24 39.55 -15.30 9.24
CA ALA A 24 38.98 -15.43 10.58
C ALA A 24 38.91 -16.91 10.99
N THR A 25 39.21 -17.17 12.26
CA THR A 25 39.20 -18.51 12.87
C THR A 25 37.94 -18.80 13.68
N THR A 26 37.14 -17.78 14.00
CA THR A 26 35.86 -17.90 14.71
C THR A 26 34.77 -17.04 14.06
N VAL A 27 33.51 -17.40 14.30
CA VAL A 27 32.34 -16.68 13.78
C VAL A 27 32.39 -15.20 14.21
N GLY A 28 32.63 -14.93 15.48
CA GLY A 28 32.71 -13.57 16.01
C GLY A 28 33.85 -12.75 15.41
N ALA A 29 35.00 -13.36 15.12
CA ALA A 29 36.09 -12.68 14.43
C ALA A 29 35.71 -12.27 13.01
N ALA A 30 35.02 -13.16 12.26
CA ALA A 30 34.54 -12.86 10.92
C ALA A 30 33.51 -11.72 10.92
N LEU A 31 32.55 -11.72 11.86
CA LEU A 31 31.53 -10.67 11.94
C LEU A 31 32.11 -9.30 12.33
N ARG A 32 33.13 -9.25 13.20
CA ARG A 32 33.81 -8.01 13.60
C ARG A 32 34.68 -7.42 12.48
N ALA A 33 35.17 -8.26 11.57
CA ALA A 33 35.96 -7.82 10.42
C ALA A 33 35.11 -7.21 9.29
N LEU A 34 33.77 -7.31 9.37
CA LEU A 34 32.87 -6.71 8.38
C LEU A 34 32.83 -5.18 8.52
N PRO A 35 32.79 -4.43 7.40
CA PRO A 35 32.59 -2.97 7.45
C PRO A 35 31.24 -2.56 8.08
N VAL A 36 30.26 -3.48 8.07
CA VAL A 36 28.92 -3.31 8.66
C VAL A 36 28.78 -3.95 10.04
N ALA A 37 29.89 -4.23 10.73
CA ALA A 37 29.87 -4.91 12.03
C ALA A 37 28.90 -4.25 13.03
N GLY A 38 28.80 -2.92 13.07
CA GLY A 38 27.88 -2.19 13.97
C GLY A 38 26.38 -2.39 13.69
N LEU A 39 26.02 -2.87 12.50
CA LEU A 39 24.64 -3.22 12.11
C LEU A 39 24.33 -4.70 12.40
N VAL A 40 25.36 -5.52 12.58
CA VAL A 40 25.26 -6.97 12.83
C VAL A 40 25.38 -7.27 14.32
N LEU A 41 26.33 -6.61 14.99
CA LEU A 41 26.66 -6.74 16.40
C LEU A 41 26.14 -5.52 17.17
N ASP A 42 25.83 -5.72 18.45
CA ASP A 42 25.50 -4.64 19.39
C ASP A 42 26.75 -4.11 20.12
N GLU A 43 26.53 -3.17 21.03
CA GLU A 43 27.60 -2.52 21.81
C GLU A 43 28.33 -3.48 22.77
N THR A 44 27.69 -4.61 23.12
CA THR A 44 28.27 -5.67 23.95
C THR A 44 29.05 -6.70 23.13
N GLY A 45 29.00 -6.60 21.80
CA GLY A 45 29.61 -7.56 20.88
C GLY A 45 28.76 -8.79 20.57
N ALA A 46 27.50 -8.82 21.02
CA ALA A 46 26.55 -9.89 20.73
C ALA A 46 25.82 -9.65 19.39
N VAL A 47 25.31 -10.72 18.77
CA VAL A 47 24.51 -10.60 17.53
C VAL A 47 23.18 -9.92 17.84
N ARG A 48 22.82 -8.88 17.07
CA ARG A 48 21.56 -8.16 17.26
C ARG A 48 20.35 -9.10 17.11
N PRO A 49 19.24 -8.89 17.85
CA PRO A 49 18.09 -9.81 17.87
C PRO A 49 17.45 -10.11 16.51
N LEU A 50 17.52 -9.17 15.57
CA LEU A 50 16.96 -9.28 14.22
C LEU A 50 17.96 -9.84 13.19
N VAL A 51 19.14 -10.26 13.61
CA VAL A 51 20.17 -10.82 12.75
C VAL A 51 20.41 -12.27 13.13
N HIS A 52 20.46 -13.14 12.12
CA HIS A 52 20.72 -14.57 12.27
C HIS A 52 21.93 -14.94 11.43
N VAL A 53 22.81 -15.73 12.03
CA VAL A 53 24.06 -16.16 11.42
C VAL A 53 23.97 -17.65 11.16
N TYR A 54 24.38 -18.05 9.96
CA TYR A 54 24.42 -19.44 9.55
C TYR A 54 25.84 -19.76 9.08
N VAL A 55 26.38 -20.89 9.51
CA VAL A 55 27.68 -21.41 9.07
C VAL A 55 27.41 -22.71 8.32
N ASP A 56 27.80 -22.75 7.04
CA ASP A 56 27.59 -23.89 6.14
C ASP A 56 26.14 -24.41 6.07
N GLY A 57 25.18 -23.51 6.30
CA GLY A 57 23.74 -23.79 6.26
C GLY A 57 23.09 -24.03 7.62
N GLU A 58 23.89 -24.28 8.67
CA GLU A 58 23.41 -24.50 10.03
C GLU A 58 23.40 -23.20 10.84
N ARG A 59 22.37 -23.01 11.67
CA ARG A 59 22.23 -21.78 12.45
C ARG A 59 23.22 -21.79 13.61
N GLU A 60 24.16 -20.84 13.60
CA GLU A 60 25.16 -20.69 14.64
C GLU A 60 24.84 -19.48 15.53
N ARG A 61 24.86 -19.69 16.85
CA ARG A 61 24.62 -18.66 17.87
C ARG A 61 25.86 -18.40 18.70
N ASP A 62 26.77 -19.36 18.77
CA ASP A 62 28.03 -19.23 19.47
C ASP A 62 29.04 -18.48 18.60
N LEU A 63 29.48 -17.31 19.08
CA LEU A 63 30.45 -16.47 18.39
C LEU A 63 31.89 -16.99 18.52
N ASP A 64 32.14 -17.85 19.51
CA ASP A 64 33.44 -18.48 19.72
C ASP A 64 33.56 -19.81 18.94
N ALA A 65 32.49 -20.21 18.24
CA ALA A 65 32.49 -21.39 17.38
C ALA A 65 33.62 -21.30 16.34
N PRO A 66 34.45 -22.36 16.23
CA PRO A 66 35.58 -22.39 15.30
C PRO A 66 35.07 -22.50 13.85
N LEU A 67 35.70 -21.74 12.95
CA LEU A 67 35.42 -21.80 11.52
C LEU A 67 36.40 -22.74 10.82
N ALA A 68 35.86 -23.65 10.01
CA ALA A 68 36.68 -24.46 9.12
C ALA A 68 37.35 -23.58 8.04
N PRO A 69 38.54 -23.96 7.55
CA PRO A 69 39.10 -23.35 6.34
C PRO A 69 38.12 -23.61 5.19
N SER A 70 37.59 -22.56 4.54
CA SER A 70 36.49 -22.56 3.54
C SER A 70 35.05 -22.53 4.06
N ALA A 71 34.83 -22.33 5.36
CA ALA A 71 33.48 -22.15 5.90
C ALA A 71 32.75 -20.95 5.26
N THR A 72 31.48 -21.15 4.92
CA THR A 72 30.61 -20.11 4.36
C THR A 72 29.66 -19.59 5.44
N ILE A 73 29.78 -18.32 5.77
CA ILE A 73 28.91 -17.65 6.75
C ILE A 73 27.84 -16.87 6.01
N ARG A 74 26.57 -17.19 6.24
CA ARG A 74 25.44 -16.45 5.68
C ARG A 74 24.76 -15.63 6.75
N ILE A 75 24.67 -14.33 6.52
CA ILE A 75 23.94 -13.41 7.40
C ILE A 75 22.51 -13.25 6.87
N VAL A 76 21.53 -13.52 7.73
CA VAL A 76 20.12 -13.33 7.47
C VAL A 76 19.60 -12.29 8.45
N ALA A 77 19.38 -11.07 7.98
CA ALA A 77 18.63 -10.09 8.73
C ALA A 77 17.12 -10.34 8.53
N ALA A 78 16.34 -10.33 9.60
CA ALA A 78 14.89 -10.30 9.54
C ALA A 78 14.45 -8.98 8.91
N ILE A 79 14.23 -8.99 7.59
CA ILE A 79 13.75 -7.82 6.86
C ILE A 79 12.23 -7.75 7.03
N ALA A 80 11.75 -6.80 7.82
CA ALA A 80 10.37 -6.37 7.80
C ALA A 80 10.07 -5.66 6.46
N GLY A 81 9.78 -6.43 5.41
CA GLY A 81 9.15 -5.95 4.18
C GLY A 81 10.10 -5.32 3.14
N GLY A 82 10.05 -5.84 1.91
CA GLY A 82 10.78 -5.30 0.77
C GLY A 82 10.46 -3.83 0.51
N SER A 83 11.42 -3.14 -0.11
CA SER A 83 11.30 -1.75 -0.55
C SER A 83 9.98 -1.55 -1.31
N TYR A 84 8.98 -1.06 -0.60
CA TYR A 84 7.70 -0.73 -1.17
C TYR A 84 7.95 0.46 -2.09
N ASP A 85 7.87 0.24 -3.41
CA ASP A 85 7.98 1.34 -4.37
C ASP A 85 6.76 2.26 -4.18
N ARG A 86 6.97 3.30 -3.37
CA ARG A 86 5.94 4.26 -2.96
C ARG A 86 5.34 4.99 -4.16
N SER A 87 6.07 5.04 -5.28
CA SER A 87 5.56 5.61 -6.54
C SER A 87 4.36 4.83 -7.07
N LYS A 88 4.31 3.52 -6.85
CA LYS A 88 3.19 2.65 -7.29
C LYS A 88 1.91 2.84 -6.47
N MET A 89 1.97 3.54 -5.33
CA MET A 89 0.82 3.92 -4.52
C MET A 89 0.29 5.32 -4.79
N VAL A 90 0.98 6.13 -5.59
CA VAL A 90 0.54 7.50 -5.90
C VAL A 90 -0.91 7.53 -6.42
N PRO A 91 -1.36 6.61 -7.30
CA PRO A 91 -2.77 6.56 -7.72
C PRO A 91 -3.74 6.36 -6.55
N MET A 92 -3.39 5.53 -5.57
CA MET A 92 -4.24 5.28 -4.40
C MET A 92 -4.34 6.49 -3.48
N ARG A 93 -3.23 7.22 -3.28
CA ARG A 93 -3.23 8.48 -2.53
C ARG A 93 -4.12 9.51 -3.22
N LEU A 94 -3.96 9.65 -4.54
CA LEU A 94 -4.74 10.59 -5.34
C LEU A 94 -6.24 10.26 -5.27
N GLY A 95 -6.62 8.99 -5.48
CA GLY A 95 -8.01 8.54 -5.41
C GLY A 95 -8.62 8.68 -4.02
N GLY A 96 -7.83 8.47 -2.96
CA GLY A 96 -8.28 8.66 -1.59
C GLY A 96 -8.51 10.14 -1.24
N TRP A 97 -7.54 11.01 -1.56
CA TRP A 97 -7.67 12.46 -1.37
C TRP A 97 -8.80 13.06 -2.20
N ALA A 98 -8.97 12.64 -3.45
CA ALA A 98 -10.10 13.07 -4.29
C ALA A 98 -11.44 12.77 -3.62
N ASN A 99 -11.61 11.58 -3.05
CA ASN A 99 -12.83 11.23 -2.31
C ASN A 99 -13.03 12.08 -1.06
N LEU A 100 -11.98 12.38 -0.29
CA LEU A 100 -12.10 13.29 0.85
C LEU A 100 -12.51 14.71 0.43
N THR A 101 -11.97 15.21 -0.70
CA THR A 101 -12.40 16.49 -1.26
C THR A 101 -13.88 16.47 -1.68
N ILE A 102 -14.35 15.37 -2.27
CA ILE A 102 -15.77 15.18 -2.61
C ILE A 102 -16.64 15.21 -1.35
N VAL A 103 -16.21 14.59 -0.24
CA VAL A 103 -16.92 14.65 1.05
C VAL A 103 -17.05 16.10 1.52
N VAL A 104 -15.95 16.86 1.52
CA VAL A 104 -15.97 18.28 1.90
C VAL A 104 -16.96 19.05 1.01
N GLY A 105 -16.96 18.79 -0.30
CA GLY A 105 -17.92 19.37 -1.24
C GLY A 105 -19.37 19.09 -0.86
N HIS A 106 -19.71 17.85 -0.49
CA HIS A 106 -21.07 17.49 -0.05
C HIS A 106 -21.46 18.17 1.26
N LEU A 107 -20.54 18.24 2.23
CA LEU A 107 -20.81 18.90 3.51
C LEU A 107 -21.00 20.41 3.36
N VAL A 108 -20.21 21.07 2.51
CA VAL A 108 -20.38 22.49 2.18
C VAL A 108 -21.67 22.71 1.41
N ALA A 109 -22.00 21.82 0.47
CA ALA A 109 -23.23 21.89 -0.32
C ALA A 109 -24.48 21.87 0.56
N LEU A 110 -24.48 21.15 1.69
CA LEU A 110 -25.62 21.14 2.63
C LEU A 110 -25.98 22.54 3.15
N GLY A 111 -25.00 23.45 3.30
CA GLY A 111 -25.26 24.84 3.70
C GLY A 111 -26.10 25.63 2.69
N TRP A 112 -26.02 25.25 1.40
CA TRP A 112 -26.79 25.82 0.29
C TRP A 112 -27.38 24.73 -0.60
N ALA A 113 -28.05 23.75 0.02
CA ALA A 113 -28.42 22.49 -0.62
C ALA A 113 -29.22 22.67 -1.92
N TRP A 114 -30.25 23.53 -1.92
CA TRP A 114 -31.07 23.78 -3.11
C TRP A 114 -30.31 24.41 -4.27
N THR A 115 -29.34 25.27 -3.98
CA THR A 115 -28.47 25.85 -5.02
C THR A 115 -27.52 24.78 -5.57
N ALA A 116 -26.99 23.93 -4.71
CA ALA A 116 -26.15 22.81 -5.12
C ALA A 116 -26.92 21.78 -5.96
N PHE A 117 -28.15 21.42 -5.58
CA PHE A 117 -29.01 20.50 -6.34
C PHE A 117 -29.32 21.04 -7.73
N ARG A 118 -29.57 22.35 -7.86
CA ARG A 118 -29.69 23.01 -9.17
C ARG A 118 -28.42 22.94 -9.99
N TRP A 119 -27.27 23.17 -9.37
CA TRP A 119 -26.01 23.19 -10.08
C TRP A 119 -25.64 21.82 -10.68
N VAL A 120 -25.94 20.76 -9.93
CA VAL A 120 -25.74 19.35 -10.30
C VAL A 120 -26.89 18.81 -11.18
N ASP A 121 -27.91 19.63 -11.48
CA ASP A 121 -29.09 19.27 -12.27
C ASP A 121 -29.88 18.08 -11.71
N ILE A 122 -30.04 18.02 -10.38
CA ILE A 122 -30.84 17.02 -9.65
C ILE A 122 -31.98 17.64 -8.83
N GLU A 123 -32.34 18.90 -9.12
CA GLU A 123 -33.33 19.64 -8.32
C GLU A 123 -34.71 18.98 -8.37
N VAL A 124 -35.14 18.49 -9.53
CA VAL A 124 -36.48 17.92 -9.72
C VAL A 124 -36.65 16.66 -8.89
N GLU A 125 -35.66 15.76 -8.94
CA GLU A 125 -35.61 14.52 -8.19
C GLU A 125 -35.55 14.78 -6.68
N MET A 126 -34.77 15.78 -6.26
CA MET A 126 -34.68 16.16 -4.85
C MET A 126 -35.95 16.86 -4.33
N ARG A 127 -36.70 17.57 -5.19
CA ARG A 127 -38.03 18.11 -4.83
C ARG A 127 -39.04 17.00 -4.63
N GLU A 128 -39.05 16.01 -5.52
CA GLU A 128 -39.94 14.84 -5.41
C GLU A 128 -39.65 14.03 -4.12
N LEU A 129 -38.37 13.88 -3.75
CA LEU A 129 -37.98 13.29 -2.46
C LEU A 129 -38.42 14.16 -1.27
N ALA A 130 -38.32 15.49 -1.39
CA ALA A 130 -38.72 16.43 -0.34
C ALA A 130 -40.24 16.40 -0.07
N ASP A 131 -41.05 16.12 -1.10
CA ASP A 131 -42.50 16.00 -0.99
C ASP A 131 -42.91 14.81 -0.11
N GLN A 132 -42.10 13.74 -0.07
CA GLN A 132 -42.30 12.62 0.86
C GLN A 132 -41.86 12.97 2.28
N SER A 133 -40.71 13.62 2.41
CA SER A 133 -40.21 14.19 3.67
C SER A 133 -39.11 15.20 3.41
N ALA A 134 -39.24 16.37 4.03
CA ALA A 134 -38.28 17.46 3.90
C ALA A 134 -36.84 17.07 4.27
N ALA A 135 -36.65 16.01 5.07
CA ALA A 135 -35.32 15.55 5.48
C ALA A 135 -34.63 14.62 4.47
N LEU A 136 -35.37 13.96 3.57
CA LEU A 136 -34.82 12.90 2.70
C LEU A 136 -33.67 13.37 1.79
N PRO A 137 -33.76 14.53 1.10
CA PRO A 137 -32.66 15.01 0.24
C PRO A 137 -31.36 15.25 1.02
N TYR A 138 -31.47 15.75 2.26
CA TYR A 138 -30.34 16.02 3.13
C TYR A 138 -29.74 14.72 3.67
N LEU A 139 -30.58 13.77 4.10
CA LEU A 139 -30.14 12.46 4.57
C LEU A 139 -29.46 11.67 3.45
N LEU A 140 -29.98 11.73 2.22
CA LEU A 140 -29.36 11.11 1.05
C LEU A 140 -27.99 11.74 0.77
N THR A 141 -27.88 13.06 0.80
CA THR A 141 -26.59 13.76 0.63
C THR A 141 -25.57 13.34 1.68
N LEU A 142 -26.00 13.22 2.95
CA LEU A 142 -25.16 12.76 4.04
C LEU A 142 -24.73 11.29 3.88
N LEU A 143 -25.65 10.44 3.42
CA LEU A 143 -25.39 9.03 3.13
C LEU A 143 -24.35 8.89 2.02
N VAL A 144 -24.49 9.63 0.92
CA VAL A 144 -23.53 9.65 -0.18
C VAL A 144 -22.16 10.16 0.29
N ALA A 145 -22.13 11.23 1.10
CA ALA A 145 -20.90 11.72 1.71
C ALA A 145 -20.23 10.65 2.60
N ALA A 146 -21.00 9.90 3.38
CA ALA A 146 -20.48 8.81 4.20
C ALA A 146 -19.83 7.69 3.37
N PHE A 147 -20.43 7.32 2.23
CA PHE A 147 -19.81 6.36 1.31
C PHE A 147 -18.48 6.87 0.75
N PHE A 148 -18.42 8.13 0.28
CA PHE A 148 -17.18 8.72 -0.22
C PHE A 148 -16.11 8.81 0.88
N LEU A 149 -16.51 9.11 2.12
CA LEU A 149 -15.60 9.12 3.27
C LEU A 149 -14.98 7.74 3.48
N ILE A 150 -15.80 6.69 3.50
CA ILE A 150 -15.33 5.31 3.62
C ILE A 150 -14.36 5.00 2.48
N PHE A 151 -14.71 5.30 1.23
CA PHE A 151 -13.85 5.03 0.09
C PHE A 151 -12.51 5.77 0.21
N GLY A 152 -12.54 7.05 0.55
CA GLY A 152 -11.34 7.87 0.78
C GLY A 152 -10.42 7.28 1.84
N LEU A 153 -10.97 6.85 2.97
CA LEU A 153 -10.22 6.20 4.06
C LEU A 153 -9.60 4.87 3.62
N TYR A 154 -10.32 4.05 2.85
CA TYR A 154 -9.79 2.80 2.29
C TYR A 154 -8.67 3.06 1.26
N GLY A 155 -8.79 4.12 0.43
CA GLY A 155 -7.75 4.55 -0.50
C GLY A 155 -6.46 4.97 0.21
N LEU A 156 -6.55 5.81 1.25
CA LEU A 156 -5.41 6.23 2.06
C LEU A 156 -4.80 5.07 2.86
N SER A 157 -5.63 4.16 3.39
CA SER A 157 -5.18 2.94 4.07
C SER A 157 -4.40 2.01 3.11
N ALA A 158 -4.82 1.92 1.85
CA ALA A 158 -4.10 1.18 0.81
C ALA A 158 -2.77 1.81 0.43
N ALA A 159 -2.67 3.13 0.50
CA ALA A 159 -1.45 3.88 0.29
C ALA A 159 -0.47 3.86 1.47
N GLY A 160 -0.82 3.21 2.59
CA GLY A 160 0.02 3.15 3.79
C GLY A 160 0.09 4.45 4.58
N ASP A 161 -0.77 5.43 4.27
CA ASP A 161 -0.89 6.68 5.04
C ASP A 161 -1.71 6.48 6.32
N LEU A 162 -2.57 5.46 6.36
CA LEU A 162 -3.38 5.06 7.51
C LEU A 162 -3.10 3.61 7.91
N ARG A 163 -3.51 3.23 9.13
CA ARG A 163 -3.45 1.84 9.59
C ARG A 163 -4.21 0.93 8.61
N ARG A 164 -3.67 -0.26 8.34
CA ARG A 164 -4.28 -1.24 7.42
C ARG A 164 -5.63 -1.70 7.97
N LEU A 165 -6.70 -1.44 7.22
CA LEU A 165 -8.06 -1.85 7.54
C LEU A 165 -8.33 -3.31 7.13
N PRO A 166 -9.25 -4.03 7.81
CA PRO A 166 -9.66 -5.37 7.39
C PRO A 166 -10.27 -5.33 5.99
N LEU A 167 -10.20 -6.45 5.24
CA LEU A 167 -10.85 -6.60 3.92
C LEU A 167 -10.44 -5.57 2.85
N LEU A 168 -9.24 -4.98 2.98
CA LEU A 168 -8.79 -3.91 2.08
C LEU A 168 -8.85 -4.29 0.58
N ARG A 169 -8.45 -5.51 0.22
CA ARG A 169 -8.45 -5.98 -1.18
C ARG A 169 -9.86 -6.07 -1.78
N PRO A 170 -10.81 -6.85 -1.22
CA PRO A 170 -12.16 -6.95 -1.79
C PRO A 170 -12.87 -5.59 -1.80
N VAL A 171 -12.68 -4.75 -0.78
CA VAL A 171 -13.28 -3.41 -0.74
C VAL A 171 -12.74 -2.51 -1.85
N LEU A 172 -11.42 -2.48 -2.10
CA LEU A 172 -10.85 -1.69 -3.21
C LEU A 172 -11.36 -2.17 -4.58
N GLY A 173 -11.46 -3.49 -4.76
CA GLY A 173 -12.02 -4.07 -5.98
C GLY A 173 -13.48 -3.68 -6.18
N PHE A 174 -14.28 -3.77 -5.12
CA PHE A 174 -15.67 -3.33 -5.12
C PHE A 174 -15.81 -1.84 -5.46
N ILE A 175 -15.02 -0.97 -4.83
CA ILE A 175 -15.00 0.47 -5.11
C ILE A 175 -14.67 0.72 -6.59
N ALA A 176 -13.62 0.09 -7.12
CA ALA A 176 -13.25 0.23 -8.52
C ALA A 176 -14.40 -0.15 -9.46
N VAL A 177 -15.09 -1.26 -9.18
CA VAL A 177 -16.25 -1.70 -9.97
C VAL A 177 -17.38 -0.68 -9.91
N VAL A 178 -17.73 -0.18 -8.72
CA VAL A 178 -18.79 0.84 -8.56
C VAL A 178 -18.51 2.09 -9.39
N TYR A 179 -17.29 2.64 -9.33
CA TYR A 179 -16.93 3.83 -10.12
C TYR A 179 -16.91 3.57 -11.62
N LEU A 180 -16.40 2.42 -12.07
CA LEU A 180 -16.35 2.07 -13.49
C LEU A 180 -17.75 1.85 -14.06
N LEU A 181 -18.62 1.16 -13.31
CA LEU A 181 -20.02 1.01 -13.67
C LEU A 181 -20.71 2.37 -13.72
N ARG A 182 -20.45 3.26 -12.76
CA ARG A 182 -21.03 4.61 -12.77
C ARG A 182 -20.58 5.42 -13.98
N ALA A 183 -19.30 5.36 -14.33
CA ALA A 183 -18.77 6.06 -15.49
C ALA A 183 -19.28 5.54 -16.84
N THR A 184 -19.92 4.36 -16.88
CA THR A 184 -20.33 3.70 -18.13
C THR A 184 -21.82 3.34 -18.14
N LEU A 185 -22.23 2.39 -17.31
CA LEU A 185 -23.55 1.77 -17.31
C LEU A 185 -24.62 2.53 -16.52
N LEU A 186 -24.26 3.28 -15.47
CA LEU A 186 -25.24 4.07 -14.67
C LEU A 186 -25.30 5.54 -15.09
N GLY A 187 -25.38 5.81 -16.39
CA GLY A 187 -25.61 7.17 -16.92
C GLY A 187 -24.50 7.67 -17.83
N GLY A 188 -23.23 7.38 -17.56
CA GLY A 188 -22.12 8.02 -18.28
C GLY A 188 -22.15 7.90 -19.81
N ILE A 189 -22.56 6.76 -20.38
CA ILE A 189 -22.73 6.62 -21.84
C ILE A 189 -23.93 7.44 -22.34
N GLN A 190 -25.03 7.44 -21.59
CA GLN A 190 -26.24 8.19 -21.94
C GLN A 190 -25.98 9.70 -21.88
N ASP A 191 -25.22 10.17 -20.90
CA ASP A 191 -24.82 11.56 -20.72
C ASP A 191 -23.97 12.08 -21.89
N VAL A 192 -23.02 11.25 -22.37
CA VAL A 192 -22.20 11.56 -23.55
C VAL A 192 -23.06 11.66 -24.80
N LEU A 193 -24.00 10.73 -24.98
CA LEU A 193 -24.91 10.74 -26.12
C LEU A 193 -25.89 11.91 -26.08
N ALA A 194 -26.33 12.30 -24.89
CA ALA A 194 -27.20 13.45 -24.66
C ALA A 194 -26.48 14.81 -24.81
N GLY A 195 -25.14 14.81 -24.81
CA GLY A 195 -24.33 16.02 -24.90
C GLY A 195 -24.34 16.86 -23.62
N ASP A 196 -24.69 16.27 -22.47
CA ASP A 196 -24.69 16.97 -21.19
C ASP A 196 -23.25 17.12 -20.66
N VAL A 197 -22.67 18.29 -20.90
CA VAL A 197 -21.28 18.59 -20.55
C VAL A 197 -21.00 18.39 -19.06
N LYS A 198 -21.95 18.71 -18.17
CA LYS A 198 -21.72 18.58 -16.71
C LYS A 198 -21.73 17.11 -16.29
N GLN A 199 -22.71 16.35 -16.75
CA GLN A 199 -22.81 14.93 -16.41
C GLN A 199 -21.64 14.13 -16.98
N VAL A 200 -21.21 14.45 -18.21
CA VAL A 200 -20.00 13.88 -18.83
C VAL A 200 -18.74 14.21 -18.02
N MET A 201 -18.60 15.45 -17.53
CA MET A 201 -17.48 15.83 -16.66
C MET A 201 -17.49 15.03 -15.36
N PHE A 202 -18.64 14.87 -14.71
CA PHE A 202 -18.73 14.03 -13.53
C PHE A 202 -18.37 12.57 -13.86
N ALA A 203 -18.84 12.02 -14.97
CA ALA A 203 -18.53 10.66 -15.41
C ALA A 203 -17.02 10.46 -15.63
N ALA A 204 -16.34 11.45 -16.23
CA ALA A 204 -14.90 11.45 -16.41
C ALA A 204 -14.14 11.46 -15.07
N ILE A 205 -14.56 12.27 -14.10
CA ILE A 205 -13.98 12.28 -12.74
C ILE A 205 -14.16 10.90 -12.09
N ALA A 206 -15.35 10.32 -12.17
CA ALA A 206 -15.61 8.98 -11.64
C ALA A 206 -14.74 7.91 -12.32
N LEU A 207 -14.53 7.99 -13.63
CA LEU A 207 -13.65 7.09 -14.37
C LEU A 207 -12.20 7.20 -13.89
N LEU A 208 -11.67 8.41 -13.73
CA LEU A 208 -10.32 8.67 -13.24
C LEU A 208 -10.12 8.09 -11.84
N ILE A 209 -11.07 8.31 -10.94
CA ILE A 209 -11.05 7.72 -9.59
C ILE A 209 -11.11 6.20 -9.68
N GLY A 210 -12.02 5.63 -10.48
CA GLY A 210 -12.15 4.19 -10.69
C GLY A 210 -10.85 3.54 -11.19
N LEU A 211 -10.14 4.18 -12.12
CA LEU A 211 -8.84 3.73 -12.61
C LEU A 211 -7.75 3.79 -11.53
N CYS A 212 -7.76 4.81 -10.68
CA CYS A 212 -6.88 4.89 -9.51
C CYS A 212 -7.10 3.69 -8.58
N TYR A 213 -8.36 3.37 -8.23
CA TYR A 213 -8.68 2.23 -7.38
C TYR A 213 -8.37 0.87 -8.05
N ALA A 214 -8.64 0.73 -9.35
CA ALA A 214 -8.31 -0.48 -10.11
C ALA A 214 -6.79 -0.73 -10.17
N SER A 215 -5.99 0.32 -10.34
CA SER A 215 -4.53 0.21 -10.42
C SER A 215 -3.93 -0.30 -9.11
N GLY A 216 -4.30 0.29 -7.97
CA GLY A 216 -3.77 -0.18 -6.69
C GLY A 216 -4.34 -1.54 -6.25
N PHE A 217 -5.57 -1.91 -6.65
CA PHE A 217 -6.07 -3.28 -6.47
C PHE A 217 -5.18 -4.31 -7.20
N ARG A 218 -4.80 -4.03 -8.45
CA ARG A 218 -3.87 -4.87 -9.22
C ARG A 218 -2.50 -4.96 -8.57
N THR A 219 -1.97 -3.84 -8.08
CA THR A 219 -0.67 -3.81 -7.37
C THR A 219 -0.70 -4.67 -6.11
N LEU A 220 -1.75 -4.54 -5.27
CA LEU A 220 -1.90 -5.34 -4.05
C LEU A 220 -2.13 -6.84 -4.31
N SER A 221 -2.76 -7.17 -5.44
CA SER A 221 -3.03 -8.56 -5.82
C SER A 221 -1.77 -9.27 -6.33
N LYS A 222 -0.92 -8.57 -7.10
CA LYS A 222 0.38 -9.09 -7.53
C LYS A 222 1.30 -9.41 -6.34
N GLN A 223 1.32 -8.55 -5.34
CA GLN A 223 2.14 -8.74 -4.14
C GLN A 223 1.74 -9.98 -3.33
N LYS A 224 0.44 -10.21 -3.11
CA LYS A 224 -0.05 -11.43 -2.44
C LYS A 224 0.42 -12.69 -3.14
N ARG A 225 0.31 -12.69 -4.48
CA ARG A 225 0.66 -13.84 -5.32
C ARG A 225 2.15 -14.15 -5.24
N MET A 226 3.00 -13.13 -5.11
CA MET A 226 4.44 -13.31 -4.91
C MET A 226 4.76 -13.85 -3.52
N ASP A 227 4.09 -13.36 -2.47
CA ASP A 227 4.29 -13.85 -1.10
C ASP A 227 3.91 -15.34 -0.97
N THR A 228 2.82 -15.78 -1.61
CA THR A 228 2.38 -17.18 -1.61
C THR A 228 3.20 -18.10 -2.52
N ALA A 229 3.96 -17.55 -3.46
CA ALA A 229 4.77 -18.33 -4.40
C ALA A 229 6.20 -18.58 -3.92
N ARG A 230 6.56 -18.08 -2.73
CA ARG A 230 7.87 -18.33 -2.14
C ARG A 230 7.85 -19.73 -1.52
N PRO A 231 8.70 -20.67 -1.97
CA PRO A 231 8.77 -22.00 -1.36
C PRO A 231 9.16 -21.87 0.12
N GLU A 232 8.44 -22.58 0.98
CA GLU A 232 8.82 -22.79 2.37
C GLU A 232 10.26 -23.35 2.38
N PRO A 233 11.17 -22.81 3.22
CA PRO A 233 12.48 -23.41 3.37
C PRO A 233 12.27 -24.85 3.86
N SER A 234 12.77 -25.81 3.08
CA SER A 234 12.77 -27.23 3.45
C SER A 234 13.42 -27.37 4.82
N SER A 235 12.59 -27.76 5.81
CA SER A 235 12.98 -28.14 7.16
C SER A 235 13.93 -29.33 7.16
#